data_AF-A0A1H7HNX9-F1
#
_entry.id   AF-A0A1H7HNX9-F1
#
_cell.length_a   1.000
_cell.length_b   1.000
_cell.length_c   1.000
_cell.angle_alpha   90.00
_cell.angle_beta   90.00
_cell.angle_gamma   90.00
#
_symmetry.space_group_name_H-M   'P 1'
#
loop_
_entity.id
_entity.type
_entity.pdbx_description
1 polymer ?
#
loop_
_entity_poly.entity_id
_entity_poly.type
_entity_poly.pdbx_seq_one_letter_code
_entity_poly.pdbx_strand_id
1 'polypeptide(L)'
;MEANQRIRLAIEESIQFLESSSQWETAHGENSRHKWDGAWWHMAALYEMGEVKLIPESVIARANHLLETQVWRTFVITADDEPINDGDRLKMDCCHCELAVFYMILKAYGCDVDTELPWIREWLLKHQLPDGGLNCESEAYIHSRKSSIISTLPPLEAILWHTDREFT
;
A
#
# COMPACT_ATOMS: atom_id res chain seq x y z
N MET A 1 -13.80 -21.27 -23.77
CA MET A 1 -13.15 -20.31 -24.69
C MET A 1 -13.54 -18.87 -24.38
N GLU A 2 -14.83 -18.53 -24.31
CA GLU A 2 -15.31 -17.17 -23.99
C GLU A 2 -14.92 -16.65 -22.60
N ALA A 3 -14.88 -17.51 -21.58
CA ALA A 3 -14.48 -17.11 -20.22
C ALA A 3 -13.01 -16.63 -20.18
N ASN A 4 -12.10 -17.36 -20.84
CA ASN A 4 -10.69 -16.98 -20.92
C ASN A 4 -10.49 -15.68 -21.70
N GLN A 5 -11.32 -15.43 -22.71
CA GLN A 5 -11.29 -14.17 -23.46
C GLN A 5 -11.75 -12.99 -22.60
N ARG A 6 -12.82 -13.17 -21.80
CA ARG A 6 -13.30 -12.14 -20.86
C ARG A 6 -12.26 -11.80 -19.79
N ILE A 7 -11.60 -12.82 -19.21
CA ILE A 7 -10.54 -12.60 -18.21
C ILE A 7 -9.38 -11.82 -18.82
N ARG A 8 -8.94 -12.20 -20.03
CA ARG A 8 -7.87 -11.46 -20.72
C ARG A 8 -8.22 -10.00 -20.98
N LEU A 9 -9.45 -9.73 -21.43
CA LEU A 9 -9.92 -8.36 -21.64
C LEU A 9 -9.92 -7.55 -20.32
N ALA A 10 -10.38 -8.14 -19.21
CA ALA A 10 -10.38 -7.44 -17.91
C ALA A 10 -8.96 -7.15 -17.39
N ILE A 11 -8.00 -8.04 -17.67
CA ILE A 11 -6.58 -7.81 -17.37
C ILE A 11 -6.04 -6.66 -18.25
N GLU A 12 -6.31 -6.70 -19.55
CA GLU A 12 -5.90 -5.64 -20.50
C GLU A 12 -6.50 -4.28 -20.11
N GLU A 13 -7.77 -4.23 -19.72
CA GLU A 13 -8.46 -3.04 -19.20
C GLU A 13 -7.80 -2.51 -17.93
N SER A 14 -7.42 -3.40 -16.99
CA SER A 14 -6.71 -3.02 -15.77
C SER A 14 -5.34 -2.43 -16.06
N ILE A 15 -4.58 -3.03 -16.99
CA ILE A 15 -3.26 -2.51 -17.39
C ILE A 15 -3.42 -1.14 -18.05
N GLN A 16 -4.37 -1.00 -18.98
CA GLN A 16 -4.65 0.27 -19.65
C GLN A 16 -5.10 1.35 -18.67
N PHE A 17 -5.92 0.99 -17.68
CA PHE A 17 -6.31 1.89 -16.60
C PHE A 17 -5.08 2.40 -15.84
N LEU A 18 -4.17 1.51 -15.46
CA LEU A 18 -2.94 1.89 -14.75
C LEU A 18 -2.04 2.82 -15.58
N GLU A 19 -1.90 2.58 -16.89
CA GLU A 19 -1.10 3.44 -17.78
C GLU A 19 -1.71 4.83 -17.98
N SER A 20 -3.01 4.88 -18.29
CA SER A 20 -3.75 6.10 -18.65
C SER A 20 -4.20 6.94 -17.46
N SER A 21 -4.16 6.37 -16.26
CA SER A 21 -4.48 7.01 -15.01
C SER A 21 -3.57 8.22 -14.75
N SER A 22 -4.12 9.43 -14.91
CA SER A 22 -3.60 10.68 -14.31
C SER A 22 -3.74 10.70 -12.77
N GLN A 23 -4.16 9.59 -12.17
CA GLN A 23 -4.53 9.46 -10.75
C GLN A 23 -3.33 9.49 -9.81
N TRP A 24 -2.11 9.44 -10.37
CA TRP A 24 -0.84 9.65 -9.66
C TRP A 24 -0.47 11.13 -9.53
N GLU A 25 -1.16 12.03 -10.26
CA GLU A 25 -0.76 13.44 -10.41
C GLU A 25 -1.73 14.42 -9.71
N THR A 26 -2.96 14.02 -9.42
CA THR A 26 -3.92 14.92 -8.75
C THR A 26 -3.56 15.10 -7.28
N ALA A 27 -3.41 16.37 -6.88
CA ALA A 27 -3.46 16.80 -5.49
C ALA A 27 -4.58 16.02 -4.77
N HIS A 28 -4.24 15.39 -3.65
CA HIS A 28 -5.11 14.61 -2.75
C HIS A 28 -5.22 13.09 -2.96
N GLY A 29 -4.64 12.49 -4.02
CA GLY A 29 -4.58 11.02 -4.15
C GLY A 29 -5.95 10.30 -4.16
N GLU A 30 -7.05 11.07 -4.29
CA GLU A 30 -8.44 10.61 -4.14
C GLU A 30 -8.79 9.50 -5.13
N ASN A 31 -8.18 9.51 -6.33
CA ASN A 31 -8.45 8.50 -7.34
C ASN A 31 -7.65 7.20 -7.15
N SER A 32 -6.43 7.27 -6.61
CA SER A 32 -5.64 6.07 -6.32
C SER A 32 -6.32 5.20 -5.27
N ARG A 33 -7.12 5.80 -4.38
CA ARG A 33 -7.80 5.18 -3.23
C ARG A 33 -9.27 4.85 -3.47
N HIS A 34 -9.79 4.98 -4.69
CA HIS A 34 -11.16 4.54 -5.00
C HIS A 34 -11.31 3.09 -4.56
N LYS A 35 -12.17 2.87 -3.57
CA LYS A 35 -12.29 1.55 -2.96
C LYS A 35 -12.72 0.56 -4.04
N TRP A 36 -11.92 -0.48 -4.22
CA TRP A 36 -12.05 -1.57 -5.19
C TRP A 36 -11.75 -1.24 -6.66
N ASP A 37 -11.44 0.01 -7.03
CA ASP A 37 -11.23 0.42 -8.43
C ASP A 37 -10.08 1.44 -8.59
N GLY A 38 -9.38 1.76 -7.49
CA GLY A 38 -8.23 2.65 -7.50
C GLY A 38 -6.97 1.96 -8.03
N ALA A 39 -5.97 2.76 -8.43
CA ALA A 39 -4.73 2.25 -8.99
C ALA A 39 -4.07 1.15 -8.13
N TRP A 40 -4.04 1.30 -6.80
CA TRP A 40 -3.45 0.28 -5.94
C TRP A 40 -4.25 -1.03 -5.91
N TRP A 41 -5.57 -0.99 -6.12
CA TRP A 41 -6.41 -2.20 -6.22
C TRP A 41 -6.14 -2.99 -7.51
N HIS A 42 -5.97 -2.29 -8.64
CA HIS A 42 -5.56 -2.96 -9.90
C HIS A 42 -4.15 -3.56 -9.79
N MET A 43 -3.22 -2.84 -9.16
CA MET A 43 -1.88 -3.37 -8.90
C MET A 43 -1.93 -4.59 -7.97
N ALA A 44 -2.71 -4.52 -6.89
CA ALA A 44 -2.90 -5.63 -5.96
C ALA A 44 -3.50 -6.85 -6.66
N ALA A 45 -4.55 -6.67 -7.48
CA ALA A 45 -5.15 -7.78 -8.23
C ALA A 45 -4.14 -8.49 -9.14
N LEU A 46 -3.31 -7.74 -9.88
CA LEU A 46 -2.25 -8.31 -10.72
C LEU A 46 -1.21 -9.05 -9.90
N TYR A 47 -0.81 -8.50 -8.77
CA TYR A 47 0.13 -9.14 -7.85
C TYR A 47 -0.42 -10.44 -7.24
N GLU A 48 -1.66 -10.45 -6.74
CA GLU A 48 -2.32 -11.63 -6.16
C GLU A 48 -2.51 -12.74 -7.20
N MET A 49 -2.67 -12.40 -8.48
CA MET A 49 -2.70 -13.37 -9.57
C MET A 49 -1.32 -13.91 -9.98
N GLY A 50 -0.23 -13.43 -9.37
CA GLY A 50 1.15 -13.76 -9.74
C GLY A 50 1.65 -13.06 -11.00
N GLU A 51 0.89 -12.08 -11.52
CA GLU A 51 1.13 -11.36 -12.76
C GLU A 51 1.71 -9.96 -12.52
N VAL A 52 2.50 -9.79 -11.45
CA VAL A 52 3.08 -8.50 -11.05
C VAL A 52 3.88 -7.84 -12.17
N LYS A 53 4.46 -8.64 -13.09
CA LYS A 53 5.23 -8.17 -14.24
C LYS A 53 4.38 -7.54 -15.35
N LEU A 54 3.05 -7.71 -15.31
CA LEU A 54 2.13 -7.01 -16.19
C LEU A 54 1.85 -5.57 -15.72
N ILE A 55 2.23 -5.21 -14.49
CA ILE A 55 2.14 -3.81 -14.03
C ILE A 55 3.14 -2.97 -14.85
N PRO A 56 2.70 -1.88 -15.50
CA PRO A 56 3.58 -1.02 -16.27
C PRO A 56 4.73 -0.46 -15.40
N GLU A 57 5.95 -0.44 -15.93
CA GLU A 57 7.12 0.06 -15.20
C GLU A 57 6.94 1.52 -14.75
N SER A 58 6.31 2.34 -15.59
CA SER A 58 5.97 3.74 -15.26
C SER A 58 5.03 3.85 -14.05
N VAL A 59 4.16 2.86 -13.83
CA VAL A 59 3.25 2.80 -12.68
C VAL A 59 4.00 2.44 -11.42
N ILE A 60 4.95 1.50 -11.49
CA ILE A 60 5.83 1.14 -10.37
C ILE A 60 6.68 2.34 -9.95
N ALA A 61 7.30 3.03 -10.91
CA ALA A 61 8.08 4.23 -10.65
C ALA A 61 7.23 5.34 -9.99
N ARG A 62 5.98 5.54 -10.46
CA ARG A 62 5.04 6.50 -9.87
C ARG A 62 4.62 6.11 -8.45
N ALA A 63 4.35 4.83 -8.20
CA ALA A 63 4.01 4.34 -6.86
C ALA A 63 5.16 4.59 -5.87
N ASN A 64 6.39 4.29 -6.26
CA ASN A 64 7.57 4.56 -5.44
C ASN A 64 7.74 6.06 -5.15
N HIS A 65 7.62 6.91 -6.19
CA HIS A 65 7.68 8.36 -6.04
C HIS A 65 6.59 8.93 -5.13
N LEU A 66 5.36 8.42 -5.25
CA LEU A 66 4.22 8.79 -4.41
C LEU A 66 4.49 8.46 -2.94
N LEU A 67 4.96 7.24 -2.64
CA LEU A 67 5.28 6.83 -1.27
C LEU A 67 6.41 7.68 -0.68
N GLU A 68 7.42 8.02 -1.49
CA GLU A 68 8.57 8.79 -1.00
C GLU A 68 8.20 10.25 -0.73
N THR A 69 7.41 10.89 -1.61
CA THR A 69 7.25 12.35 -1.61
C THR A 69 5.89 12.84 -1.16
N GLN A 70 4.84 12.04 -1.35
CA GLN A 70 3.45 12.48 -1.19
C GLN A 70 2.71 11.80 -0.02
N VAL A 71 3.32 10.84 0.68
CA VAL A 71 2.70 10.20 1.84
C VAL A 71 3.12 10.89 3.14
N TRP A 72 2.13 11.12 4.01
CA TRP A 72 2.37 11.55 5.39
C TRP A 72 2.95 10.37 6.17
N ARG A 73 4.16 10.55 6.70
CA ARG A 73 4.97 9.46 7.31
C ARG A 73 4.63 9.16 8.77
N THR A 74 3.51 9.70 9.28
CA THR A 74 2.98 9.39 10.61
C THR A 74 1.56 8.84 10.50
N PHE A 75 1.27 7.74 11.18
CA PHE A 75 -0.10 7.25 11.30
C PHE A 75 -0.85 8.12 12.31
N VAL A 76 -1.92 8.78 11.87
CA VAL A 76 -2.62 9.75 12.70
C VAL A 76 -3.50 9.03 13.73
N ILE A 77 -3.04 8.98 14.98
CA ILE A 77 -3.79 8.42 16.12
C ILE A 77 -4.39 9.53 16.97
N THR A 78 -3.64 10.61 17.14
CA THR A 78 -3.99 11.77 17.95
C THR A 78 -3.84 13.06 17.15
N ALA A 79 -4.36 14.17 17.67
CA ALA A 79 -4.20 15.48 17.04
C ALA A 79 -2.73 15.92 16.90
N ASP A 80 -1.84 15.41 17.77
CA ASP A 80 -0.40 15.72 17.70
C ASP A 80 0.30 15.00 16.53
N ASP A 81 -0.34 13.99 15.95
CA ASP A 81 0.18 13.24 14.79
C ASP A 81 -0.21 13.91 13.45
N GLU A 82 -1.08 14.92 13.48
CA GLU A 82 -1.54 15.62 12.28
C GLU A 82 -0.45 16.53 11.67
N PRO A 83 -0.45 16.70 10.33
CA PRO A 83 0.37 17.70 9.66
C PRO A 83 0.17 19.14 10.20
N ILE A 84 1.24 19.75 10.67
CA ILE A 84 1.22 21.10 11.26
C ILE A 84 1.27 22.19 10.18
N ASN A 85 2.06 21.98 9.11
CA ASN A 85 2.26 22.97 8.05
C ASN A 85 1.43 22.64 6.80
N ASP A 86 1.13 23.67 6.01
CA ASP A 86 0.25 23.54 4.84
C ASP A 86 0.82 22.63 3.74
N GLY A 87 2.16 22.51 3.63
CA GLY A 87 2.78 21.59 2.67
C GLY A 87 2.53 20.13 3.04
N ASP A 88 2.65 19.78 4.32
CA ASP A 88 2.41 18.42 4.79
C ASP A 88 0.91 18.07 4.83
N ARG A 89 0.02 19.07 4.98
CA ARG A 89 -1.44 18.86 4.88
C ARG A 89 -1.91 18.42 3.50
N LEU A 90 -1.08 18.62 2.47
CA LEU A 90 -1.35 18.14 1.12
C LEU A 90 -0.90 16.68 0.92
N LYS A 91 -0.14 16.12 1.86
CA LYS A 91 0.28 14.72 1.80
C LYS A 91 -0.89 13.80 2.11
N MET A 92 -0.86 12.64 1.50
CA MET A 92 -1.85 11.59 1.65
C MET A 92 -1.64 10.82 2.95
N ASP A 93 -2.74 10.56 3.66
CA ASP A 93 -2.81 9.59 4.75
C ASP A 93 -2.87 8.16 4.19
N CYS A 94 -2.23 7.21 4.88
CA CYS A 94 -2.16 5.81 4.47
C CYS A 94 -2.47 4.87 5.63
N CYS A 95 -3.22 3.79 5.37
CA CYS A 95 -3.42 2.72 6.34
C CYS A 95 -2.26 1.73 6.34
N HIS A 96 -2.08 0.97 7.44
CA HIS A 96 -1.10 -0.12 7.48
C HIS A 96 -1.32 -1.15 6.35
N CYS A 97 -2.59 -1.42 6.03
CA CYS A 97 -2.98 -2.35 4.99
C CYS A 97 -2.46 -1.98 3.60
N GLU A 98 -2.75 -0.75 3.18
CA GLU A 98 -2.39 -0.18 1.89
C GLU A 98 -0.87 -0.08 1.77
N LEU A 99 -0.21 0.41 2.82
CA LEU A 99 1.24 0.54 2.83
C LEU A 99 1.94 -0.82 2.67
N ALA A 100 1.45 -1.85 3.36
CA ALA A 100 2.01 -3.19 3.25
C ALA A 100 1.74 -3.83 1.88
N VAL A 101 0.57 -3.59 1.28
CA VAL A 101 0.28 -4.05 -0.09
C VAL A 101 1.21 -3.39 -1.10
N PHE A 102 1.44 -2.06 -1.01
CA PHE A 102 2.43 -1.38 -1.83
C PHE A 102 3.83 -1.98 -1.66
N TYR A 103 4.25 -2.21 -0.40
CA TYR A 103 5.53 -2.85 -0.10
C TYR A 103 5.67 -4.19 -0.83
N MET A 104 4.68 -5.07 -0.70
CA MET A 104 4.71 -6.40 -1.31
C MET A 104 4.74 -6.36 -2.83
N ILE A 105 3.92 -5.49 -3.45
CA ILE A 105 3.89 -5.31 -4.90
C ILE A 105 5.26 -4.83 -5.42
N LEU A 106 5.82 -3.78 -4.81
CA LEU A 106 7.11 -3.22 -5.23
C LEU A 106 8.24 -4.24 -5.06
N LYS A 107 8.25 -4.98 -3.93
CA LYS A 107 9.24 -6.03 -3.68
C LYS A 107 9.11 -7.16 -4.70
N ALA A 108 7.90 -7.64 -4.98
CA ALA A 108 7.64 -8.70 -5.96
C ALA A 108 7.95 -8.24 -7.40
N TYR A 109 7.78 -6.95 -7.70
CA TYR A 109 8.21 -6.37 -8.97
C TYR A 109 9.73 -6.34 -9.11
N GLY A 110 10.47 -6.28 -8.00
CA GLY A 110 11.94 -6.30 -7.97
C GLY A 110 12.57 -4.98 -7.51
N CYS A 111 11.81 -4.07 -6.92
CA CYS A 111 12.34 -2.85 -6.30
C CYS A 111 13.06 -3.18 -4.99
N ASP A 112 14.12 -2.44 -4.66
CA ASP A 112 14.79 -2.55 -3.36
C ASP A 112 14.10 -1.64 -2.32
N VAL A 113 12.86 -2.00 -1.98
CA VAL A 113 11.99 -1.22 -1.09
C VAL A 113 12.64 -0.94 0.27
N ASP A 114 13.49 -1.84 0.75
CA ASP A 114 14.11 -1.68 2.06
C ASP A 114 15.21 -0.60 2.07
N THR A 115 15.87 -0.40 0.93
CA THR A 115 16.85 0.68 0.74
C THR A 115 16.18 1.98 0.32
N GLU A 116 15.17 1.90 -0.55
CA GLU A 116 14.51 3.07 -1.15
C GLU A 116 13.46 3.70 -0.23
N LEU A 117 12.70 2.87 0.50
CA LEU A 117 11.59 3.28 1.38
C LEU A 117 11.72 2.65 2.78
N PRO A 118 12.87 2.82 3.48
CA PRO A 118 13.13 2.15 4.76
C PRO A 118 12.10 2.49 5.86
N TRP A 119 11.45 3.64 5.74
CA TRP A 119 10.45 4.13 6.70
C TRP A 119 9.20 3.25 6.76
N ILE A 120 8.88 2.48 5.71
CA ILE A 120 7.69 1.61 5.69
C ILE A 120 7.80 0.52 6.75
N ARG A 121 8.96 -0.12 6.85
CA ARG A 121 9.24 -1.11 7.88
C ARG A 121 9.08 -0.52 9.27
N GLU A 122 9.72 0.64 9.50
CA GLU A 122 9.67 1.32 10.78
C GLU A 122 8.22 1.63 11.17
N TRP A 123 7.42 2.11 10.22
CA TRP A 123 6.00 2.34 10.40
C TRP A 123 5.27 1.06 10.85
N LEU A 124 5.44 -0.06 10.14
CA LEU A 124 4.72 -1.30 10.46
C LEU A 124 5.12 -1.88 11.83
N LEU A 125 6.38 -1.74 12.24
CA LEU A 125 6.86 -2.24 13.52
C LEU A 125 6.48 -1.33 14.71
N LYS A 126 6.54 -0.01 14.51
CA LYS A 126 6.26 0.98 15.58
C LYS A 126 4.80 0.96 16.03
N HIS A 127 3.87 0.66 15.12
CA HIS A 127 2.43 0.69 15.39
C HIS A 127 1.85 -0.68 15.76
N GLN A 128 2.66 -1.64 16.22
CA GLN A 128 2.12 -2.89 16.74
C GLN A 128 1.38 -2.66 18.07
N LEU A 129 0.16 -3.19 18.14
CA LEU A 129 -0.63 -3.23 19.37
C LEU A 129 -0.08 -4.29 20.34
N PRO A 130 -0.46 -4.28 21.63
CA PRO A 130 0.04 -5.24 22.61
C PRO A 130 -0.25 -6.72 22.30
N ASP A 131 -1.23 -6.99 21.43
CA ASP A 131 -1.55 -8.34 20.94
C ASP A 131 -0.70 -8.75 19.71
N GLY A 132 0.26 -7.91 19.31
CA GLY A 132 1.19 -8.15 18.21
C GLY A 132 0.64 -7.81 16.81
N GLY A 133 -0.66 -7.49 16.70
CA GLY A 133 -1.27 -7.11 15.44
C GLY A 133 -1.30 -5.60 15.21
N LEU A 134 -1.93 -5.19 14.12
CA LEU A 134 -2.18 -3.77 13.79
C LEU A 134 -3.67 -3.53 13.59
N ASN A 135 -4.07 -2.26 13.65
CA ASN A 135 -5.42 -1.82 13.30
C ASN A 135 -5.35 -0.60 12.39
N CYS A 136 -6.14 -0.55 11.32
CA CYS A 136 -6.20 0.62 10.45
C CYS A 136 -7.20 1.67 10.95
N GLU A 137 -8.02 1.31 11.95
CA GLU A 137 -8.83 2.25 12.71
C GLU A 137 -7.96 2.89 13.80
N SER A 138 -7.77 4.21 13.73
CA SER A 138 -6.88 4.95 14.63
C SER A 138 -7.41 4.95 16.07
N GLU A 139 -8.73 5.02 16.24
CA GLU A 139 -9.38 4.95 17.57
C GLU A 139 -9.09 3.64 18.31
N ALA A 140 -8.77 2.56 17.59
CA ALA A 140 -8.43 1.28 18.21
C ALA A 140 -7.16 1.37 19.07
N TYR A 141 -6.25 2.29 18.78
CA TYR A 141 -5.02 2.48 19.55
C TYR A 141 -5.27 3.16 20.89
N ILE A 142 -6.37 3.91 21.01
CA ILE A 142 -6.74 4.65 22.21
C ILE A 142 -7.71 3.82 23.06
N HIS A 143 -8.74 3.24 22.43
CA HIS A 143 -9.87 2.68 23.15
C HIS A 143 -9.81 1.16 23.32
N SER A 144 -9.86 0.42 22.22
CA SER A 144 -9.99 -1.05 22.28
C SER A 144 -8.67 -1.75 22.56
N ARG A 145 -7.57 -1.18 22.06
CA ARG A 145 -6.23 -1.78 21.99
C ARG A 145 -6.27 -3.18 21.36
N LYS A 146 -7.15 -3.37 20.37
CA LYS A 146 -7.34 -4.63 19.64
C LYS A 146 -6.92 -4.47 18.19
N SER A 147 -6.10 -5.41 17.74
CA SER A 147 -5.78 -5.57 16.33
C SER A 147 -6.98 -6.05 15.52
N SER A 148 -6.89 -5.86 14.21
CA SER A 148 -7.82 -6.40 13.21
C SER A 148 -7.06 -7.33 12.29
N ILE A 149 -7.63 -8.49 11.98
CA ILE A 149 -7.01 -9.45 11.04
C ILE A 149 -6.76 -8.81 9.66
N ILE A 150 -7.70 -7.99 9.18
CA ILE A 150 -7.59 -7.32 7.88
C ILE A 150 -6.45 -6.30 7.89
N SER A 151 -6.24 -5.63 9.02
CA SER A 151 -5.18 -4.64 9.20
C SER A 151 -3.83 -5.27 9.52
N THR A 152 -3.81 -6.53 9.98
CA THR A 152 -2.59 -7.21 10.44
C THR A 152 -1.99 -8.11 9.37
N LEU A 153 -2.83 -8.81 8.59
CA LEU A 153 -2.35 -9.84 7.66
C LEU A 153 -1.38 -9.27 6.61
N PRO A 154 -1.70 -8.18 5.87
CA PRO A 154 -0.77 -7.67 4.88
C PRO A 154 0.56 -7.16 5.48
N PRO A 155 0.57 -6.38 6.59
CA PRO A 155 1.82 -6.04 7.27
C PRO A 155 2.63 -7.24 7.74
N LEU A 156 1.97 -8.28 8.25
CA LEU A 156 2.63 -9.49 8.70
C LEU A 156 3.33 -10.17 7.51
N GLU A 157 2.66 -10.34 6.38
CA GLU A 157 3.24 -10.91 5.16
C GLU A 157 4.42 -10.09 4.66
N ALA A 158 4.28 -8.76 4.60
CA ALA A 158 5.36 -7.84 4.21
C ALA A 158 6.60 -7.99 5.12
N ILE A 159 6.41 -8.04 6.44
CA ILE A 159 7.51 -8.21 7.40
C ILE A 159 8.14 -9.60 7.29
N LEU A 160 7.32 -10.65 7.14
CA LEU A 160 7.78 -12.03 7.01
C LEU A 160 8.67 -12.21 5.79
N TRP A 161 8.28 -11.63 4.64
CA TRP A 161 9.05 -11.66 3.41
C TRP A 161 10.34 -10.88 3.45
N HIS A 162 10.49 -9.96 4.40
CA HIS A 162 11.75 -9.27 4.59
C HIS A 162 12.79 -10.08 5.36
N THR A 163 12.37 -10.83 6.37
CA THR A 163 13.31 -11.60 7.17
C THR A 163 13.67 -12.89 6.44
N ASP A 164 14.92 -12.99 5.99
CA ASP A 164 15.52 -14.27 5.59
C ASP A 164 15.67 -15.13 6.85
N ARG A 165 14.59 -15.82 7.19
CA ARG A 165 14.50 -16.72 8.33
C ARG A 165 13.96 -18.05 7.84
N GLU A 166 14.59 -19.14 8.25
CA GLU A 166 13.93 -20.44 8.16
C GLU A 166 12.61 -20.31 8.92
N PHE A 167 11.50 -20.49 8.20
CA PHE A 167 10.24 -20.82 8.86
C PHE A 167 10.51 -22.09 9.65
N THR A 168 10.19 -22.07 10.94
CA THR A 168 10.22 -23.27 11.80
C THR A 168 9.52 -24.44 11.14
#